data_AF-A0A7S2E1V3-F1
#
_entry.id   AF-A0A7S2E1V3-F1
#
_cell.length_a   1.000
_cell.length_b   1.000
_cell.length_c   1.000
_cell.angle_alpha   90.00
_cell.angle_beta   90.00
_cell.angle_gamma   90.00
#
_symmetry.space_group_name_H-M   'P 1'
#
loop_
_entity.id
_entity.type
_entity.pdbx_description
1 polymer ?
#
loop_
_entity_poly.entity_id
_entity_poly.type
_entity_poly.pdbx_seq_one_letter_code
_entity_poly.pdbx_strand_id
1 'polypeptide(L)'
;GGADEGEDEGEGCEDEDEGDESVDDDHLHNNHHGGNHRRLRDHCRRKKKPAKMPKYAQAAIAGASAGATAAATTDLVRKHIRPDEFAAAEELERLRREKARRRRLAEQRLLKALQPPYLDMDTEEVWQAIEECIEEGVAQDLIDAGKASHTEALKVQAAALERREKAEARLLELTKPDPLDINTIFLEVALEEAAQYRVSPAILSVASAQLVEATKLQHKRQRALERLYRAASPEDEDPPAPPPPPPPPP
;
A
#
# COMPACT_ATOMS: atom_id res chain seq x y z
N GLY A 1 45.02 36.25 30.29
CA GLY A 1 44.59 34.90 30.69
C GLY A 1 43.47 34.52 29.76
N GLY A 2 43.51 33.39 29.05
CA GLY A 2 43.83 32.04 29.54
C GLY A 2 42.63 31.56 30.37
N ALA A 3 41.94 30.44 30.11
CA ALA A 3 42.20 29.15 29.45
C ALA A 3 40.96 28.77 28.58
N ASP A 4 41.01 27.97 27.51
CA ASP A 4 41.48 26.58 27.32
C ASP A 4 40.62 25.52 28.05
N GLU A 5 40.51 24.33 27.44
CA GLU A 5 39.62 23.16 27.66
C GLU A 5 38.37 23.15 26.72
N GLY A 6 38.27 22.36 25.64
CA GLY A 6 39.11 21.28 25.14
C GLY A 6 38.67 19.91 25.64
N GLU A 7 37.58 19.34 25.10
CA GLU A 7 37.33 17.88 25.18
C GLU A 7 36.74 17.35 23.87
N ASP A 8 37.44 16.33 23.39
CA ASP A 8 37.40 15.60 22.12
C ASP A 8 37.38 14.13 22.53
N GLU A 9 36.26 13.44 22.41
CA GLU A 9 36.13 11.96 22.46
C GLU A 9 34.82 11.62 21.74
N GLY A 10 34.67 10.65 20.85
CA GLY A 10 35.57 9.64 20.31
C GLY A 10 34.71 8.82 19.34
N GLU A 11 35.31 8.46 18.21
CA GLU A 11 34.74 7.56 17.21
C GLU A 11 34.40 6.19 17.82
N GLY A 12 33.26 5.63 17.44
CA GLY A 12 32.85 4.27 17.79
C GLY A 12 31.99 3.68 16.68
N CYS A 13 32.65 3.15 15.64
CA CYS A 13 32.04 2.32 14.60
C CYS A 13 32.81 1.00 14.58
N GLU A 14 32.39 0.05 15.42
CA GLU A 14 32.74 -1.38 15.34
C GLU A 14 31.62 -2.06 14.53
N ASP A 15 31.97 -2.73 13.42
CA ASP A 15 31.95 -4.20 13.23
C ASP A 15 30.52 -4.73 12.99
N GLU A 16 30.17 -5.65 12.10
CA GLU A 16 30.80 -6.64 11.22
C GLU A 16 29.62 -7.07 10.31
N ASP A 17 29.84 -7.39 9.04
CA ASP A 17 29.01 -8.42 8.38
C ASP A 17 29.75 -8.94 7.14
N GLU A 18 30.39 -10.10 7.35
CA GLU A 18 30.88 -10.99 6.31
C GLU A 18 29.67 -11.67 5.65
N GLY A 19 29.51 -11.47 4.35
CA GLY A 19 28.52 -12.15 3.51
C GLY A 19 29.16 -12.58 2.19
N ASP A 20 29.83 -13.72 2.23
CA ASP A 20 30.26 -14.52 1.08
C ASP A 20 29.04 -15.14 0.40
N GLU A 21 28.69 -14.67 -0.80
CA GLU A 21 27.85 -15.44 -1.73
C GLU A 21 28.44 -15.37 -3.14
N SER A 22 29.08 -16.48 -3.51
CA SER A 22 29.42 -16.89 -4.85
C SER A 22 28.20 -16.91 -5.79
N VAL A 23 28.30 -16.27 -6.95
CA VAL A 23 27.45 -16.59 -8.11
C VAL A 23 28.35 -16.70 -9.35
N ASP A 24 28.43 -17.92 -9.87
CA ASP A 24 28.93 -18.25 -11.20
C ASP A 24 28.04 -17.62 -12.27
N ASP A 25 28.61 -16.91 -13.24
CA ASP A 25 27.92 -16.57 -14.48
C ASP A 25 28.89 -16.55 -15.67
N ASP A 26 29.10 -17.74 -16.22
CA ASP A 26 29.58 -17.94 -17.58
C ASP A 26 28.40 -17.77 -18.55
N HIS A 27 28.34 -16.67 -19.32
CA HIS A 27 27.88 -16.71 -20.71
C HIS A 27 28.22 -15.44 -21.53
N LEU A 28 29.21 -15.62 -22.39
CA LEU A 28 29.32 -15.24 -23.81
C LEU A 28 28.69 -13.95 -24.37
N HIS A 29 29.59 -13.19 -25.02
CA HIS A 29 29.51 -12.61 -26.38
C HIS A 29 29.10 -11.14 -26.55
N ASN A 30 30.14 -10.34 -26.80
CA ASN A 30 30.50 -9.71 -28.09
C ASN A 30 30.77 -8.21 -27.90
N ASN A 31 32.03 -7.82 -28.11
CA ASN A 31 32.27 -6.66 -28.96
C ASN A 31 33.62 -6.76 -29.67
N HIS A 32 33.50 -6.95 -30.98
CA HIS A 32 34.52 -6.74 -31.99
C HIS A 32 35.03 -5.31 -31.93
N HIS A 33 36.34 -5.12 -31.67
CA HIS A 33 37.08 -4.04 -32.30
C HIS A 33 38.49 -4.53 -32.67
N GLY A 34 38.64 -4.81 -33.95
CA GLY A 34 39.92 -5.08 -34.60
C GLY A 34 40.76 -3.82 -34.69
N GLY A 35 42.01 -3.91 -34.24
CA GLY A 35 43.02 -2.88 -34.36
C GLY A 35 44.39 -3.53 -34.57
N ASN A 36 44.84 -3.50 -35.82
CA ASN A 36 46.14 -3.98 -36.30
C ASN A 36 47.32 -3.57 -35.42
N HIS A 37 48.24 -4.50 -35.12
CA HIS A 37 49.68 -4.20 -35.19
C HIS A 37 50.52 -5.40 -35.65
N ARG A 38 51.53 -5.03 -36.45
CA ARG A 38 52.28 -5.80 -37.43
C ARG A 38 53.23 -6.84 -36.82
N ARG A 39 53.43 -7.90 -37.61
CA ARG A 39 54.58 -8.80 -37.58
C ARG A 39 55.89 -8.00 -37.61
N LEU A 40 56.70 -8.14 -36.57
CA LEU A 40 58.15 -7.92 -36.61
C LEU A 40 58.81 -9.21 -36.16
N ARG A 41 59.32 -9.96 -37.15
CA ARG A 41 60.22 -11.08 -36.95
C ARG A 41 61.58 -10.56 -36.50
N ASP A 42 62.13 -11.27 -35.51
CA ASP A 42 63.53 -11.64 -35.35
C ASP A 42 64.59 -10.53 -35.43
N HIS A 43 65.02 -10.08 -34.25
CA HIS A 43 66.44 -9.88 -34.00
C HIS A 43 66.85 -10.40 -32.62
N CYS A 44 67.90 -11.22 -32.65
CA CYS A 44 68.56 -11.90 -31.56
C CYS A 44 68.78 -11.04 -30.31
N ARG A 45 67.92 -11.18 -29.29
CA ARG A 45 68.36 -11.03 -27.89
C ARG A 45 68.69 -12.41 -27.36
N ARG A 46 70.00 -12.71 -27.27
CA ARG A 46 70.54 -13.71 -26.34
C ARG A 46 69.83 -13.51 -25.00
N LYS A 47 68.83 -14.35 -24.71
CA LYS A 47 68.26 -14.42 -23.37
C LYS A 47 69.38 -14.98 -22.50
N LYS A 48 70.15 -14.11 -21.83
CA LYS A 48 70.64 -14.47 -20.50
C LYS A 48 69.38 -14.92 -19.78
N LYS A 49 69.27 -16.21 -19.44
CA LYS A 49 68.19 -16.69 -18.58
C LYS A 49 68.15 -15.70 -17.42
N PRO A 50 67.03 -14.99 -17.16
CA PRO A 50 66.96 -14.24 -15.91
C PRO A 50 67.30 -15.27 -14.84
N ALA A 51 68.29 -14.97 -14.00
CA ALA A 51 68.57 -15.81 -12.84
C ALA A 51 67.21 -16.11 -12.23
N LYS A 52 66.85 -17.40 -12.11
CA LYS A 52 65.57 -17.78 -11.52
C LYS A 52 65.60 -17.17 -10.12
N MET A 53 64.95 -16.03 -9.96
CA MET A 53 64.78 -15.46 -8.63
C MET A 53 64.00 -16.51 -7.84
N PRO A 54 64.44 -16.82 -6.61
CA PRO A 54 63.70 -17.77 -5.78
C PRO A 54 62.24 -17.31 -5.75
N LYS A 55 61.28 -18.24 -5.88
CA LYS A 55 59.84 -17.94 -5.99
C LYS A 55 59.36 -16.97 -4.89
N TYR A 56 59.99 -17.03 -3.71
CA TYR A 56 59.79 -16.13 -2.58
C TYR A 56 60.13 -14.66 -2.87
N ALA A 57 61.17 -14.38 -3.66
CA ALA A 57 61.56 -13.01 -4.03
C ALA A 57 60.59 -12.37 -5.03
N GLN A 58 59.99 -13.15 -5.93
CA GLN A 58 58.93 -12.66 -6.82
C GLN A 58 57.64 -12.38 -6.07
N ALA A 59 57.25 -13.25 -5.13
CA ALA A 59 56.08 -13.03 -4.27
C ALA A 59 56.26 -11.80 -3.36
N ALA A 60 57.46 -11.59 -2.80
CA ALA A 60 57.75 -10.44 -1.96
C ALA A 60 57.72 -9.11 -2.74
N ILE A 61 58.24 -9.06 -3.96
CA ILE A 61 58.21 -7.85 -4.79
C ILE A 61 56.78 -7.56 -5.28
N ALA A 62 56.03 -8.59 -5.68
CA ALA A 62 54.63 -8.45 -6.08
C ALA A 62 53.77 -7.98 -4.89
N GLY A 63 53.94 -8.58 -3.71
CA GLY A 63 53.26 -8.19 -2.47
C GLY A 63 53.63 -6.78 -2.01
N ALA A 64 54.90 -6.37 -2.14
CA ALA A 64 55.32 -5.00 -1.83
C ALA A 64 54.75 -3.98 -2.82
N SER A 65 54.67 -4.31 -4.12
CA SER A 65 54.06 -3.43 -5.12
C SER A 65 52.53 -3.34 -4.98
N ALA A 66 51.85 -4.46 -4.69
CA ALA A 66 50.42 -4.49 -4.45
C ALA A 66 50.06 -3.76 -3.15
N GLY A 67 50.83 -3.98 -2.08
CA GLY A 67 50.69 -3.27 -0.80
C GLY A 67 50.99 -1.78 -0.91
N ALA A 68 52.00 -1.37 -1.67
CA ALA A 68 52.28 0.03 -1.94
C ALA A 68 51.19 0.71 -2.78
N THR A 69 50.60 -0.02 -3.74
CA THR A 69 49.48 0.48 -4.55
C THR A 69 48.21 0.60 -3.69
N ALA A 70 47.92 -0.42 -2.88
CA ALA A 70 46.80 -0.41 -1.92
C ALA A 70 46.94 0.73 -0.89
N ALA A 71 48.13 0.91 -0.32
CA ALA A 71 48.45 2.00 0.59
C ALA A 71 48.32 3.37 -0.08
N ALA A 72 48.82 3.52 -1.31
CA ALA A 72 48.68 4.76 -2.08
C ALA A 72 47.23 5.08 -2.50
N THR A 73 46.35 4.07 -2.51
CA THR A 73 44.91 4.25 -2.77
C THR A 73 44.07 4.45 -1.52
N THR A 74 44.65 4.38 -0.32
CA THR A 74 43.90 4.68 0.93
C THR A 74 43.47 6.15 0.97
N ASP A 75 42.29 6.40 1.54
CA ASP A 75 41.72 7.75 1.64
C ASP A 75 42.61 8.71 2.42
N LEU A 76 43.34 8.20 3.42
CA LEU A 76 44.33 8.98 4.16
C LEU A 76 45.44 9.51 3.23
N VAL A 77 45.93 8.69 2.31
CA VAL A 77 46.98 9.09 1.35
C VAL A 77 46.42 9.98 0.25
N ARG A 78 45.21 9.72 -0.25
CA ARG A 78 44.54 10.59 -1.24
C ARG A 78 44.26 11.99 -0.68
N LYS A 79 43.80 12.10 0.57
CA LYS A 79 43.56 13.38 1.25
C LYS A 79 44.80 14.28 1.33
N HIS A 80 46.00 13.68 1.39
CA HIS A 80 47.26 14.44 1.50
C HIS A 80 47.97 14.65 0.14
N ILE A 81 47.89 13.69 -0.78
CA ILE A 81 48.60 13.78 -2.08
C ILE A 81 47.74 14.48 -3.14
N ARG A 82 46.41 14.32 -3.08
CA ARG A 82 45.45 14.89 -4.05
C ARG A 82 44.18 15.37 -3.34
N PRO A 83 44.27 16.40 -2.48
CA PRO A 83 43.16 16.86 -1.65
C PRO A 83 41.93 17.27 -2.49
N ASP A 84 42.13 17.90 -3.65
CA ASP A 84 41.03 18.34 -4.51
C ASP A 84 40.25 17.17 -5.13
N GLU A 85 40.96 16.10 -5.56
CA GLU A 85 40.32 14.88 -6.08
C GLU A 85 39.56 14.13 -4.99
N PHE A 86 40.10 14.12 -3.75
CA PHE A 86 39.46 13.52 -2.59
C PHE A 86 38.18 14.28 -2.19
N ALA A 87 38.25 15.61 -2.08
CA ALA A 87 37.08 16.44 -1.74
C ALA A 87 35.98 16.35 -2.81
N ALA A 88 36.35 16.31 -4.09
CA ALA A 88 35.39 16.10 -5.18
C ALA A 88 34.72 14.71 -5.11
N ALA A 89 35.46 13.67 -4.70
CA ALA A 89 34.92 12.32 -4.52
C ALA A 89 33.99 12.23 -3.30
N GLU A 90 34.34 12.85 -2.16
CA GLU A 90 33.47 12.95 -0.99
C GLU A 90 32.17 13.70 -1.31
N GLU A 91 32.26 14.82 -2.03
CA GLU A 91 31.08 15.58 -2.43
C GLU A 91 30.17 14.77 -3.36
N LEU A 92 30.75 14.04 -4.32
CA LEU A 92 30.01 13.13 -5.20
C LEU A 92 29.36 11.98 -4.43
N GLU A 93 30.04 11.42 -3.44
CA GLU A 93 29.47 10.37 -2.57
C GLU A 93 28.35 10.92 -1.69
N ARG A 94 28.51 12.13 -1.13
CA ARG A 94 27.48 12.84 -0.40
C ARG A 94 26.22 13.04 -1.24
N LEU A 95 26.38 13.52 -2.47
CA LEU A 95 25.27 13.68 -3.42
C LEU A 95 24.59 12.35 -3.78
N ARG A 96 25.36 11.26 -3.93
CA ARG A 96 24.80 9.91 -4.15
C ARG A 96 23.99 9.43 -2.95
N ARG A 97 24.51 9.59 -1.72
CA ARG A 97 23.81 9.22 -0.48
C ARG A 97 22.54 10.04 -0.31
N GLU A 98 22.59 11.34 -0.60
CA GLU A 98 21.42 12.21 -0.54
C GLU A 98 20.35 11.80 -1.54
N LYS A 99 20.73 11.54 -2.81
CA LYS A 99 19.81 11.04 -3.82
C LYS A 99 19.18 9.70 -3.42
N ALA A 100 19.99 8.76 -2.90
CA ALA A 100 19.48 7.49 -2.40
C ALA A 100 18.49 7.66 -1.23
N ARG A 101 18.74 8.64 -0.34
CA ARG A 101 17.83 8.98 0.76
C ARG A 101 16.50 9.54 0.24
N ARG A 102 16.51 10.49 -0.68
CA ARG A 102 15.28 11.07 -1.25
C ARG A 102 14.44 10.01 -1.94
N ARG A 103 15.08 9.16 -2.76
CA ARG A 103 14.43 8.01 -3.40
C ARG A 103 13.74 7.09 -2.39
N ARG A 104 14.43 6.70 -1.30
CA ARG A 104 13.84 5.87 -0.23
C ARG A 104 12.64 6.52 0.46
N LEU A 105 12.69 7.84 0.66
CA LEU A 105 11.58 8.59 1.25
C LEU A 105 10.36 8.63 0.32
N ALA A 106 10.58 8.83 -0.98
CA ALA A 106 9.52 8.78 -1.98
C ALA A 106 8.86 7.39 -2.04
N GLU A 107 9.67 6.32 -2.06
CA GLU A 107 9.19 4.94 -2.01
C GLU A 107 8.32 4.67 -0.77
N GLN A 108 8.77 5.10 0.41
CA GLN A 108 8.01 4.93 1.65
C GLN A 108 6.69 5.71 1.65
N ARG A 109 6.68 6.93 1.11
CA ARG A 109 5.46 7.73 0.96
C ARG A 109 4.45 7.05 0.04
N LEU A 110 4.90 6.58 -1.12
CA LEU A 110 4.05 5.86 -2.06
C LEU A 110 3.46 4.61 -1.40
N LEU A 111 4.27 3.80 -0.73
CA LEU A 111 3.79 2.61 -0.04
C LEU A 111 2.78 2.92 1.07
N LYS A 112 2.98 4.02 1.80
CA LYS A 112 2.03 4.48 2.83
C LYS A 112 0.70 4.94 2.21
N ALA A 113 0.77 5.70 1.11
CA ALA A 113 -0.40 6.21 0.42
C ALA A 113 -1.23 5.09 -0.24
N LEU A 114 -0.57 4.00 -0.67
CA LEU A 114 -1.20 2.82 -1.26
C LEU A 114 -1.83 1.85 -0.24
N GLN A 115 -1.79 2.15 1.06
CA GLN A 115 -2.34 1.23 2.06
C GLN A 115 -3.87 1.17 1.98
N PRO A 116 -4.47 -0.04 2.01
CA PRO A 116 -5.92 -0.18 2.09
C PRO A 116 -6.46 0.34 3.44
N PRO A 117 -7.74 0.77 3.51
CA PRO A 117 -8.81 0.53 2.52
C PRO A 117 -8.92 1.59 1.40
N TYR A 118 -9.09 1.13 0.16
CA TYR A 118 -9.21 1.97 -1.04
C TYR A 118 -10.38 2.96 -1.04
N LEU A 119 -11.44 2.67 -0.26
CA LEU A 119 -12.63 3.51 -0.21
C LEU A 119 -12.35 4.87 0.45
N ASP A 120 -11.45 4.91 1.42
CA ASP A 120 -11.12 6.10 2.21
C ASP A 120 -9.74 6.68 1.80
N MET A 121 -9.15 6.19 0.70
CA MET A 121 -7.85 6.61 0.20
C MET A 121 -7.92 7.97 -0.50
N ASP A 122 -7.02 8.89 -0.14
CA ASP A 122 -6.89 10.17 -0.82
C ASP A 122 -6.18 9.96 -2.17
N THR A 123 -6.95 10.09 -3.25
CA THR A 123 -6.47 9.87 -4.62
C THR A 123 -5.47 10.93 -5.05
N GLU A 124 -5.57 12.16 -4.54
CA GLU A 124 -4.64 13.25 -4.85
C GLU A 124 -3.30 13.02 -4.15
N GLU A 125 -3.32 12.64 -2.87
CA GLU A 125 -2.09 12.31 -2.11
C GLU A 125 -1.34 11.14 -2.76
N VAL A 126 -2.06 10.11 -3.22
CA VAL A 126 -1.47 8.98 -3.94
C VAL A 126 -0.86 9.42 -5.27
N TRP A 127 -1.53 10.29 -6.02
CA TRP A 127 -0.98 10.79 -7.28
C TRP A 127 0.27 11.65 -7.06
N GLN A 128 0.28 12.52 -6.05
CA GLN A 128 1.45 13.30 -5.67
C GLN A 128 2.63 12.39 -5.27
N ALA A 129 2.38 11.33 -4.50
CA ALA A 129 3.42 10.37 -4.14
C ALA A 129 4.00 9.62 -5.37
N ILE A 130 3.17 9.37 -6.38
CA ILE A 130 3.63 8.79 -7.66
C ILE A 130 4.52 9.80 -8.42
N GLU A 131 4.13 11.09 -8.46
CA GLU A 131 4.93 12.15 -9.08
C GLU A 131 6.29 12.31 -8.38
N GLU A 132 6.33 12.35 -7.05
CA GLU A 132 7.58 12.36 -6.26
C GLU A 132 8.48 11.16 -6.61
N CYS A 133 7.90 9.97 -6.80
CA CYS A 133 8.66 8.77 -7.18
C CYS A 133 9.26 8.88 -8.59
N ILE A 134 8.56 9.51 -9.54
CA ILE A 134 9.04 9.75 -10.90
C ILE A 134 10.21 10.73 -10.86
N GLU A 135 10.09 11.82 -10.11
CA GLU A 135 11.13 12.85 -9.99
C GLU A 135 12.41 12.31 -9.36
N GLU A 136 12.30 11.48 -8.33
CA GLU A 136 13.44 10.92 -7.60
C GLU A 136 14.07 9.67 -8.25
N GLY A 137 13.50 9.18 -9.36
CA GLY A 137 14.02 8.04 -10.11
C GLY A 137 13.87 6.71 -9.37
N VAL A 138 12.71 6.49 -8.77
CA VAL A 138 12.28 5.22 -8.17
C VAL A 138 12.11 4.15 -9.26
N ALA A 139 12.14 2.86 -8.88
CA ALA A 139 11.96 1.76 -9.82
C ALA A 139 10.61 1.87 -10.56
N GLN A 140 10.64 1.72 -11.88
CA GLN A 140 9.45 1.86 -12.74
C GLN A 140 8.35 0.87 -12.37
N ASP A 141 8.72 -0.35 -11.98
CA ASP A 141 7.77 -1.38 -11.56
C ASP A 141 6.91 -0.95 -10.36
N LEU A 142 7.50 -0.21 -9.41
CA LEU A 142 6.78 0.32 -8.25
C LEU A 142 5.84 1.46 -8.64
N ILE A 143 6.28 2.32 -9.56
CA ILE A 143 5.47 3.41 -10.12
C ILE A 143 4.26 2.85 -10.87
N ASP A 144 4.46 1.81 -11.68
CA ASP A 144 3.40 1.17 -12.45
C ASP A 144 2.41 0.43 -11.54
N ALA A 145 2.91 -0.24 -10.49
CA ALA A 145 2.05 -0.82 -9.45
C ALA A 145 1.23 0.26 -8.73
N GLY A 146 1.84 1.39 -8.37
CA GLY A 146 1.16 2.51 -7.73
C GLY A 146 0.06 3.10 -8.61
N LYS A 147 0.32 3.29 -9.92
CA LYS A 147 -0.69 3.71 -10.89
C LYS A 147 -1.84 2.70 -11.00
N ALA A 148 -1.53 1.41 -11.07
CA ALA A 148 -2.55 0.37 -11.13
C ALA A 148 -3.47 0.43 -9.91
N SER A 149 -2.89 0.43 -8.70
CA SER A 149 -3.65 0.54 -7.44
C SER A 149 -4.47 1.84 -7.35
N HIS A 150 -3.92 2.97 -7.80
CA HIS A 150 -4.67 4.23 -7.87
C HIS A 150 -5.89 4.12 -8.79
N THR A 151 -5.73 3.53 -9.98
CA THR A 151 -6.86 3.33 -10.91
C THR A 151 -7.91 2.36 -10.35
N GLU A 152 -7.50 1.33 -9.61
CA GLU A 152 -8.42 0.41 -8.93
C GLU A 152 -9.20 1.12 -7.83
N ALA A 153 -8.52 1.93 -7.02
CA ALA A 153 -9.18 2.71 -5.97
C ALA A 153 -10.22 3.68 -6.55
N LEU A 154 -9.90 4.39 -7.64
CA LEU A 154 -10.86 5.24 -8.35
C LEU A 154 -12.09 4.46 -8.82
N LYS A 155 -11.91 3.26 -9.36
CA LYS A 155 -13.03 2.39 -9.76
C LYS A 155 -13.87 1.97 -8.56
N VAL A 156 -13.24 1.63 -7.44
CA VAL A 156 -13.94 1.23 -6.20
C VAL A 156 -14.73 2.41 -5.63
N GLN A 157 -14.14 3.61 -5.59
CA GLN A 157 -14.80 4.83 -5.12
C GLN A 157 -15.97 5.21 -6.03
N ALA A 158 -15.78 5.19 -7.36
CA ALA A 158 -16.85 5.45 -8.32
C ALA A 158 -18.01 4.45 -8.18
N ALA A 159 -17.70 3.16 -8.07
CA ALA A 159 -18.72 2.12 -7.86
C ALA A 159 -19.44 2.28 -6.51
N ALA A 160 -18.74 2.73 -5.46
CA ALA A 160 -19.35 3.00 -4.17
C ALA A 160 -20.29 4.22 -4.21
N LEU A 161 -19.89 5.29 -4.91
CA LEU A 161 -20.75 6.46 -5.14
C LEU A 161 -22.01 6.07 -5.92
N GLU A 162 -21.87 5.31 -7.00
CA GLU A 162 -23.05 4.84 -7.76
C GLU A 162 -24.00 4.00 -6.91
N ARG A 163 -23.48 3.11 -6.06
CA ARG A 163 -24.32 2.29 -5.16
C ARG A 163 -25.05 3.17 -4.15
N ARG A 164 -24.36 4.19 -3.62
CA ARG A 164 -24.94 5.16 -2.70
C ARG A 164 -26.05 5.96 -3.38
N GLU A 165 -25.83 6.48 -4.58
CA GLU A 165 -26.83 7.21 -5.36
C GLU A 165 -28.05 6.35 -5.69
N LYS A 166 -27.84 5.09 -6.10
CA LYS A 166 -28.92 4.14 -6.36
C LYS A 166 -29.73 3.83 -5.10
N ALA A 167 -29.05 3.63 -3.96
CA ALA A 167 -29.72 3.40 -2.68
C ALA A 167 -30.49 4.64 -2.20
N GLU A 168 -29.95 5.84 -2.42
CA GLU A 168 -30.62 7.10 -2.12
C GLU A 168 -31.87 7.30 -2.98
N ALA A 169 -31.77 7.10 -4.29
CA ALA A 169 -32.91 7.18 -5.20
C ALA A 169 -34.00 6.15 -4.84
N ARG A 170 -33.61 4.91 -4.51
CA ARG A 170 -34.52 3.86 -4.06
C ARG A 170 -35.24 4.23 -2.77
N LEU A 171 -34.54 4.83 -1.80
CA LEU A 171 -35.17 5.33 -0.58
C LEU A 171 -36.18 6.43 -0.89
N LEU A 172 -35.82 7.41 -1.72
CA LEU A 172 -36.71 8.51 -2.07
C LEU A 172 -37.97 8.03 -2.81
N GLU A 173 -37.86 7.01 -3.65
CA GLU A 173 -39.00 6.39 -4.33
C GLU A 173 -39.95 5.68 -3.35
N LEU A 174 -39.40 5.01 -2.34
CA LEU A 174 -40.17 4.27 -1.33
C LEU A 174 -40.78 5.18 -0.26
N THR A 175 -40.19 6.35 -0.01
CA THR A 175 -40.76 7.37 0.87
C THR A 175 -41.95 8.05 0.18
N LYS A 176 -43.14 7.90 0.76
CA LYS A 176 -44.39 8.49 0.25
C LYS A 176 -44.96 9.49 1.25
N PRO A 177 -45.77 10.46 0.79
CA PRO A 177 -46.42 11.41 1.69
C PRO A 177 -47.50 10.74 2.57
N ASP A 178 -48.17 9.70 2.08
CA ASP A 178 -49.12 8.92 2.88
C ASP A 178 -48.45 7.67 3.48
N PRO A 179 -48.38 7.54 4.82
CA PRO A 179 -47.77 6.40 5.48
C PRO A 179 -48.51 5.07 5.26
N LEU A 180 -49.78 5.08 4.85
CA LEU A 180 -50.53 3.85 4.57
C LEU A 180 -50.16 3.20 3.23
N ASP A 181 -49.62 3.98 2.30
CA ASP A 181 -49.20 3.51 0.98
C ASP A 181 -47.75 2.99 0.95
N ILE A 182 -47.05 3.10 2.08
CA ILE A 182 -45.67 2.64 2.25
C ILE A 182 -45.68 1.12 2.44
N ASN A 183 -44.88 0.43 1.62
CA ASN A 183 -44.56 -0.96 1.86
C ASN A 183 -43.42 -1.04 2.88
N THR A 184 -43.76 -1.40 4.12
CA THR A 184 -42.86 -1.42 5.28
C THR A 184 -41.68 -2.37 5.08
N ILE A 185 -41.91 -3.53 4.48
CA ILE A 185 -40.87 -4.54 4.22
C ILE A 185 -39.83 -4.01 3.21
N PHE A 186 -40.28 -3.42 2.10
CA PHE A 186 -39.34 -2.89 1.10
C PHE A 186 -38.57 -1.68 1.62
N LEU A 187 -39.20 -0.84 2.45
CA LEU A 187 -38.54 0.31 3.05
C LEU A 187 -37.51 -0.11 4.12
N GLU A 188 -37.78 -1.16 4.90
CA GLU A 188 -36.82 -1.76 5.84
C GLU A 188 -35.56 -2.25 5.13
N VAL A 189 -35.72 -3.07 4.09
CA VAL A 189 -34.57 -3.59 3.31
C VAL A 189 -33.79 -2.45 2.66
N ALA A 190 -34.47 -1.43 2.12
CA ALA A 190 -33.80 -0.28 1.52
C ALA A 190 -33.04 0.56 2.55
N LEU A 191 -33.54 0.69 3.79
CA LEU A 191 -32.84 1.38 4.88
C LEU A 191 -31.57 0.63 5.31
N GLU A 192 -31.63 -0.69 5.40
CA GLU A 192 -30.46 -1.52 5.72
C GLU A 192 -29.38 -1.41 4.64
N GLU A 193 -29.76 -1.53 3.36
CA GLU A 193 -28.84 -1.35 2.23
C GLU A 193 -28.24 0.07 2.21
N ALA A 194 -29.06 1.10 2.41
CA ALA A 194 -28.61 2.49 2.42
C ALA A 194 -27.67 2.80 3.59
N ALA A 195 -27.88 2.19 4.76
CA ALA A 195 -26.97 2.28 5.89
C ALA A 195 -25.60 1.64 5.57
N GLN A 196 -25.60 0.48 4.90
CA GLN A 196 -24.37 -0.17 4.45
C GLN A 196 -23.57 0.69 3.46
N TYR A 197 -24.24 1.41 2.55
CA TYR A 197 -23.59 2.27 1.57
C TYR A 197 -23.29 3.70 2.05
N ARG A 198 -23.41 3.97 3.36
CA ARG A 198 -23.13 5.29 3.97
C ARG A 198 -23.93 6.43 3.30
N VAL A 199 -25.22 6.20 3.00
CA VAL A 199 -26.16 7.24 2.53
C VAL A 199 -26.33 8.31 3.63
N SER A 200 -26.73 9.54 3.23
CA SER A 200 -26.86 10.69 4.14
C SER A 200 -27.70 10.36 5.38
N PRO A 201 -27.22 10.69 6.60
CA PRO A 201 -27.94 10.39 7.84
C PRO A 201 -29.29 11.13 7.91
N ALA A 202 -29.40 12.30 7.27
CA ALA A 202 -30.66 13.03 7.19
C ALA A 202 -31.74 12.22 6.46
N ILE A 203 -31.40 11.63 5.32
CA ILE A 203 -32.33 10.83 4.50
C ILE A 203 -32.73 9.55 5.25
N LEU A 204 -31.76 8.86 5.86
CA LEU A 204 -32.00 7.69 6.70
C LEU A 204 -32.94 8.00 7.88
N SER A 205 -32.77 9.16 8.52
CA SER A 205 -33.62 9.58 9.64
C SER A 205 -35.07 9.84 9.23
N VAL A 206 -35.29 10.44 8.06
CA VAL A 206 -36.64 10.69 7.53
C VAL A 206 -37.33 9.39 7.16
N ALA A 207 -36.65 8.53 6.41
CA ALA A 207 -37.19 7.24 5.98
C ALA A 207 -37.48 6.31 7.16
N SER A 208 -36.61 6.27 8.19
CA SER A 208 -36.86 5.48 9.40
C SER A 208 -38.04 6.02 10.23
N ALA A 209 -38.21 7.33 10.32
CA ALA A 209 -39.39 7.92 10.98
C ALA A 209 -40.69 7.55 10.26
N GLN A 210 -40.70 7.62 8.93
CA GLN A 210 -41.85 7.21 8.12
C GLN A 210 -42.17 5.72 8.26
N LEU A 211 -41.15 4.86 8.32
CA LEU A 211 -41.34 3.43 8.58
C LEU A 211 -42.03 3.18 9.94
N VAL A 212 -41.58 3.86 10.99
CA VAL A 212 -42.17 3.73 12.33
C VAL A 212 -43.62 4.22 12.36
N GLU A 213 -43.95 5.28 11.62
CA GLU A 213 -45.31 5.77 11.52
C GLU A 213 -46.21 4.82 10.71
N ALA A 214 -45.74 4.36 9.55
CA ALA A 214 -46.43 3.42 8.69
C ALA A 214 -46.74 2.10 9.41
N THR A 215 -45.76 1.52 10.11
CA THR A 215 -45.94 0.29 10.89
C THR A 215 -47.00 0.49 11.98
N LYS A 216 -46.97 1.59 12.73
CA LYS A 216 -47.99 1.90 13.76
C LYS A 216 -49.39 2.00 13.17
N LEU A 217 -49.54 2.65 12.02
CA LEU A 217 -50.84 2.81 11.34
C LEU A 217 -51.35 1.49 10.77
N GLN A 218 -50.48 0.68 10.17
CA GLN A 218 -50.82 -0.66 9.70
C GLN A 218 -51.30 -1.56 10.84
N HIS A 219 -50.62 -1.56 12.00
CA HIS A 219 -51.07 -2.32 13.18
C HIS A 219 -52.42 -1.83 13.70
N LYS A 220 -52.67 -0.52 13.73
CA LYS A 220 -53.98 0.03 14.11
C LYS A 220 -55.08 -0.41 13.14
N ARG A 221 -54.81 -0.36 11.83
CA ARG A 221 -55.72 -0.80 10.77
C ARG A 221 -56.02 -2.30 10.91
N GLN A 222 -55.01 -3.13 11.11
CA GLN A 222 -55.18 -4.57 11.29
C GLN A 222 -56.06 -4.90 12.50
N ARG A 223 -55.80 -4.27 13.65
CA ARG A 223 -56.64 -4.41 14.85
C ARG A 223 -58.08 -3.95 14.63
N ALA A 224 -58.28 -2.87 13.87
CA ALA A 224 -59.62 -2.40 13.52
C ALA A 224 -60.35 -3.40 12.60
N LEU A 225 -59.66 -3.97 11.62
CA LEU A 225 -60.20 -5.00 10.73
C LEU A 225 -60.55 -6.29 11.50
N GLU A 226 -59.69 -6.73 12.43
CA GLU A 226 -59.97 -7.88 13.30
C GLU A 226 -61.24 -7.66 14.14
N ARG A 227 -61.44 -6.45 14.68
CA ARG A 227 -62.67 -6.10 15.42
C ARG A 227 -63.91 -6.12 14.53
N LEU A 228 -63.81 -5.59 13.30
CA LEU A 228 -64.91 -5.61 12.35
C LEU A 228 -65.24 -7.03 11.90
N TYR A 229 -64.22 -7.85 11.62
CA TYR A 229 -64.40 -9.25 11.26
C TYR A 229 -65.05 -10.04 12.39
N ARG A 230 -64.59 -9.84 13.64
CA ARG A 230 -65.19 -10.43 14.83
C ARG A 230 -66.65 -9.99 15.04
N ALA A 231 -66.97 -8.72 14.82
CA ALA A 231 -68.33 -8.21 14.92
C ALA A 231 -69.24 -8.71 13.76
N ALA A 232 -68.65 -9.00 12.60
CA ALA A 232 -69.35 -9.50 11.41
C ALA A 232 -69.44 -11.03 11.34
N SER A 233 -68.78 -11.76 12.25
CA SER A 233 -68.84 -13.22 12.34
C SER A 233 -69.76 -13.60 13.51
N PRO A 234 -71.06 -13.87 13.27
CA PRO A 234 -71.98 -14.31 14.29
C PRO A 234 -71.79 -15.81 14.54
N GLU A 235 -70.70 -16.20 15.18
CA GLU A 235 -70.57 -17.54 15.74
C GLU A 235 -70.28 -17.39 17.23
N ASP A 236 -71.37 -17.31 17.99
CA ASP A 236 -71.55 -17.77 19.36
C ASP A 236 -73.04 -17.53 19.72
N GLU A 237 -73.97 -18.18 18.99
CA GLU A 237 -75.19 -18.61 19.68
C GLU A 237 -74.77 -19.84 20.50
N ASP A 238 -74.79 -19.70 21.83
CA ASP A 238 -74.60 -20.81 22.75
C ASP A 238 -75.40 -22.04 22.27
N PRO A 239 -74.81 -23.25 22.21
CA PRO A 239 -75.58 -24.43 21.89
C PRO A 239 -76.75 -24.53 22.88
N PRO A 240 -77.98 -24.81 22.42
CA PRO A 240 -79.15 -24.79 23.29
C PRO A 240 -78.90 -25.71 24.49
N ALA A 241 -79.15 -25.19 25.69
CA ALA A 241 -78.92 -25.91 26.93
C ALA A 241 -79.55 -27.33 26.86
N PRO A 242 -78.83 -28.38 27.30
CA PRO A 242 -79.36 -29.74 27.21
C PRO A 242 -80.68 -29.84 27.99
N PRO A 243 -81.66 -30.61 27.47
CA PRO A 243 -82.96 -30.73 28.12
C PRO A 243 -82.81 -31.29 29.54
N PRO A 244 -83.63 -30.84 30.51
CA PRO A 244 -83.54 -31.32 31.88
C PRO A 244 -83.81 -32.83 31.94
N PRO A 245 -83.13 -33.56 32.86
CA PRO A 245 -83.31 -34.99 32.99
C PRO A 245 -84.76 -35.34 33.37
N PRO A 246 -85.30 -36.47 32.87
CA PRO A 246 -86.68 -36.86 33.14
C PRO A 246 -86.89 -37.13 34.64
N PRO A 247 -88.08 -36.83 35.17
CA PRO A 247 -88.39 -37.09 36.57
C PRO A 247 -88.34 -38.60 36.87
N PRO A 248 -87.94 -38.98 38.09
CA PRO A 248 -87.83 -40.39 38.46
C PRO A 248 -89.21 -41.08 38.41
N PRO A 249 -89.25 -42.37 38.02
CA PRO A 249 -90.49 -43.14 37.96
C PRO A 249 -91.12 -43.31 39.35
N PRO A 250 -92.45 -43.54 39.42
CA PRO A 250 -93.22 -43.54 40.66
C PRO A 250 -92.82 -44.66 41.64
#